data_AF-M9YNC9-F1
#
_entry.id   AF-M9YNC9-F1
#
_cell.length_a   1.000
_cell.length_b   1.000
_cell.length_c   1.000
_cell.angle_alpha   90.00
_cell.angle_beta   90.00
_cell.angle_gamma   90.00
#
_symmetry.space_group_name_H-M   'P 1'
#
loop_
_entity.id
_entity.type
_entity.pdbx_description
1 polymer ?
#
loop_
_entity_poly.entity_id
_entity_poly.type
_entity_poly.pdbx_seq_one_letter_code
_entity_poly.pdbx_strand_id
1 'polypeptide(L)'
;MADTAFLVSPGVFQRYAQEHPRVASIAKQEQLSDWQWVQRRFERLQLHRKQDSGLDIWTCEVTGPRKSRRLHGYLLQAPQVLFEETPPNNPYLSFER
;
A
#
# COMPACT_ATOMS: atom_id res chain seq x y z
N MET A 1 12.82 -11.86 -6.90
CA MET A 1 11.99 -10.65 -7.08
C MET A 1 10.59 -11.05 -6.68
N ALA A 2 9.95 -10.26 -5.81
CA ALA A 2 8.95 -10.77 -4.88
C ALA A 2 7.59 -11.04 -5.54
N ASP A 3 7.14 -12.30 -5.49
CA ASP A 3 5.77 -12.72 -5.79
C ASP A 3 4.81 -12.24 -4.69
N THR A 4 4.62 -10.93 -4.61
CA THR A 4 3.75 -10.30 -3.61
C THR A 4 3.11 -9.02 -4.16
N ALA A 5 2.15 -8.48 -3.41
CA ALA A 5 1.46 -7.24 -3.78
C ALA A 5 2.18 -6.01 -3.23
N PHE A 6 2.20 -4.94 -4.04
CA PHE A 6 2.60 -3.60 -3.64
C PHE A 6 1.40 -2.65 -3.61
N LEU A 7 1.15 -2.05 -2.45
CA LEU A 7 0.04 -1.13 -2.22
C LEU A 7 0.51 0.32 -2.27
N VAL A 8 0.15 1.02 -3.34
CA VAL A 8 0.55 2.43 -3.55
C VAL A 8 -0.19 3.36 -2.59
N SER A 9 0.57 4.08 -1.76
CA SER A 9 0.07 5.03 -0.76
C SER A 9 0.28 6.49 -1.23
N PRO A 10 -0.60 7.45 -0.86
CA PRO A 10 -1.83 7.28 -0.08
C PRO A 10 -3.05 6.84 -0.90
N GLY A 11 -2.92 6.73 -2.23
CA GLY A 11 -4.04 6.58 -3.15
C GLY A 11 -4.96 5.39 -2.85
N VAL A 12 -4.40 4.24 -2.46
CA VAL A 12 -5.22 3.06 -2.10
C VAL A 12 -6.11 3.32 -0.89
N PHE A 13 -5.61 4.01 0.14
CA PHE A 13 -6.38 4.30 1.35
C PHE A 13 -7.39 5.42 1.14
N GLN A 14 -7.06 6.38 0.28
CA GLN A 14 -8.01 7.41 -0.14
C GLN A 14 -9.21 6.79 -0.86
N ARG A 15 -8.97 5.87 -1.80
CA ARG A 15 -10.05 5.16 -2.51
C ARG A 15 -10.88 4.32 -1.54
N TYR A 16 -10.23 3.55 -0.65
CA TYR A 16 -10.93 2.76 0.36
C TYR A 16 -11.82 3.63 1.25
N ALA A 17 -11.32 4.77 1.74
CA ALA A 17 -12.10 5.69 2.58
C ALA A 17 -13.32 6.26 1.85
N GLN A 18 -13.21 6.59 0.55
CA GLN A 18 -14.32 7.08 -0.28
C GLN A 18 -15.42 6.03 -0.44
N GLU A 19 -15.06 4.76 -0.59
CA GLU A 19 -16.00 3.65 -0.72
C GLU A 19 -16.67 3.28 0.62
N HIS A 20 -16.12 3.74 1.75
CA HIS A 20 -16.59 3.42 3.10
C HIS A 20 -16.86 4.68 3.94
N PRO A 21 -17.92 5.47 3.66
CA PRO A 21 -18.18 6.76 4.32
C PRO A 21 -18.24 6.72 5.86
N ARG A 22 -18.59 5.57 6.44
CA ARG A 22 -18.58 5.36 7.91
C ARG A 22 -17.20 5.60 8.54
N VAL A 23 -16.13 5.37 7.79
CA VAL A 23 -14.75 5.63 8.22
C VAL A 23 -14.56 7.09 8.62
N ALA A 24 -15.16 8.04 7.89
CA ALA A 24 -14.99 9.47 8.17
C ALA A 24 -15.50 9.86 9.57
N SER A 25 -16.62 9.26 10.01
CA SER A 25 -17.16 9.49 11.36
C SER A 25 -16.22 8.98 12.45
N ILE A 26 -15.60 7.81 12.25
CA ILE A 26 -14.68 7.19 13.20
C ILE A 26 -13.35 7.97 13.22
N ALA A 27 -12.80 8.29 12.05
CA ALA A 27 -11.57 9.06 11.90
C ALA A 27 -11.66 10.43 12.60
N LYS A 28 -12.82 11.10 12.50
CA LYS A 28 -13.08 12.37 13.17
C LYS A 28 -12.98 12.26 14.71
N GLN A 29 -13.43 11.15 15.30
CA GLN A 29 -13.31 10.93 16.75
C GLN A 29 -11.85 10.82 17.19
N GLU A 30 -10.98 10.30 16.32
CA GLU A 30 -9.54 10.19 16.54
C GLU A 30 -8.74 11.41 16.02
N GLN A 31 -9.41 12.48 15.57
CA GLN A 31 -8.78 13.69 15.00
C GLN A 31 -7.85 13.42 13.80
N LEU A 32 -8.23 12.47 12.95
CA LEU A 32 -7.49 12.11 11.74
C LEU A 32 -8.32 12.38 10.49
N SER A 33 -7.64 12.55 9.35
CA SER A 33 -8.32 12.36 8.07
C SER A 33 -8.75 10.89 7.93
N ASP A 34 -9.82 10.67 7.17
CA ASP A 34 -10.35 9.35 6.87
C ASP A 34 -9.29 8.38 6.34
N TRP A 35 -8.52 8.77 5.32
CA TRP A 35 -7.47 7.92 4.74
C TRP A 35 -6.29 7.68 5.69
N GLN A 36 -5.92 8.65 6.54
CA GLN A 36 -4.88 8.47 7.55
C GLN A 36 -5.32 7.48 8.62
N TRP A 37 -6.58 7.53 9.02
CA TRP A 37 -7.15 6.55 9.94
C TRP A 37 -7.09 5.14 9.33
N VAL A 38 -7.51 4.98 8.07
CA VAL A 38 -7.44 3.68 7.37
C VAL A 38 -6.01 3.18 7.30
N GLN A 39 -5.05 4.02 6.90
CA GLN A 39 -3.64 3.65 6.81
C GLN A 39 -3.09 3.19 8.16
N ARG A 40 -3.37 3.91 9.25
CA ARG A 40 -2.95 3.49 10.61
C ARG A 40 -3.59 2.18 11.04
N ARG A 41 -4.85 1.93 10.67
CA ARG A 41 -5.53 0.65 10.96
C ARG A 41 -4.91 -0.48 10.16
N PHE A 42 -4.59 -0.26 8.88
CA PHE A 42 -3.85 -1.21 8.05
C PHE A 42 -2.47 -1.53 8.65
N GLU A 43 -1.70 -0.52 9.06
CA GLU A 43 -0.40 -0.72 9.71
C GLU A 43 -0.53 -1.57 10.97
N ARG A 44 -1.57 -1.36 11.79
CA ARG A 44 -1.83 -2.18 12.99
C ARG A 44 -2.15 -3.66 12.69
N LEU A 45 -2.58 -4.01 11.47
CA LEU A 45 -2.79 -5.41 11.08
C LEU A 45 -1.46 -6.16 10.90
N GLN A 46 -0.34 -5.45 10.72
CA GLN A 46 1.00 -6.03 10.52
C GLN A 46 1.07 -7.07 9.37
N LEU A 47 0.24 -6.88 8.33
CA LEU A 47 0.23 -7.72 7.13
C LEU A 47 1.27 -7.26 6.08
N HIS A 48 1.86 -6.07 6.28
CA HIS A 48 2.94 -5.53 5.46
C HIS A 48 4.31 -5.99 5.95
N ARG A 49 5.31 -5.91 5.06
CA ARG A 49 6.72 -6.12 5.35
C ARG A 49 7.33 -4.85 5.91
N LYS A 50 8.20 -5.01 6.90
CA LYS A 50 9.07 -3.95 7.39
C LYS A 50 10.46 -4.12 6.80
N GLN A 51 11.15 -3.01 6.58
CA GLN A 51 12.57 -2.98 6.27
C GLN A 51 13.39 -3.29 7.53
N ASP A 52 14.65 -3.69 7.35
CA ASP A 52 15.58 -3.90 8.48
C ASP A 52 15.81 -2.62 9.30
N SER A 53 15.61 -1.46 8.69
CA SER A 53 15.62 -0.14 9.34
C SER A 53 14.42 0.11 10.27
N GLY A 54 13.40 -0.76 10.24
CA GLY A 54 12.14 -0.58 10.94
C GLY A 54 11.11 0.28 10.21
N LEU A 55 11.40 0.73 8.98
CA LEU A 55 10.47 1.48 8.14
C LEU A 55 9.49 0.56 7.40
N ASP A 56 8.26 1.04 7.23
CA ASP A 56 7.16 0.27 6.64
C ASP A 56 6.86 0.66 5.18
N ILE A 57 7.38 1.81 4.74
CA ILE A 57 7.15 2.36 3.41
C ILE A 57 8.32 2.02 2.49
N TRP A 58 7.99 1.38 1.38
CA TRP A 58 8.90 0.98 0.31
C TRP A 58 8.79 1.94 -0.87
N THR A 59 9.93 2.20 -1.49
CA THR A 59 10.01 2.93 -2.77
C THR A 59 10.05 1.92 -3.91
N CYS A 60 9.14 2.07 -4.86
CA CYS A 60 9.07 1.26 -6.08
C CYS A 60 9.25 2.17 -7.30
N GLU A 61 10.14 1.81 -8.20
CA GLU A 61 10.27 2.47 -9.49
C GLU A 61 9.33 1.83 -10.51
N VAL A 62 8.61 2.68 -11.25
CA VAL A 62 7.74 2.28 -12.35
C VAL A 62 8.29 2.85 -13.63
N THR A 63 8.75 1.99 -14.52
CA THR A 63 9.37 2.38 -15.78
C THR A 63 8.39 2.18 -16.93
N GLY A 64 7.88 3.27 -17.48
CA GLY A 64 7.11 3.24 -18.72
C GLY A 64 8.01 3.46 -19.95
N PRO A 65 7.47 3.32 -21.18
CA PRO A 65 8.24 3.45 -22.42
C PRO A 65 8.96 4.79 -22.62
N ARG A 66 8.56 5.85 -21.90
CA ARG A 66 9.11 7.22 -22.04
C ARG A 66 9.66 7.82 -20.75
N LYS A 67 9.24 7.35 -19.57
CA LYS A 67 9.61 7.94 -18.28
C LYS A 67 9.51 6.93 -17.16
N SER A 68 10.37 7.11 -16.16
CA SER A 68 10.30 6.40 -14.88
C SER A 68 9.70 7.29 -13.79
N ARG A 69 9.04 6.68 -12.82
CA ARG A 69 8.48 7.36 -11.65
C ARG A 69 8.69 6.53 -10.41
N ARG A 70 9.05 7.18 -9.30
CA ARG A 70 9.02 6.56 -7.97
C ARG A 70 7.63 6.64 -7.34
N LEU A 71 7.15 5.49 -6.89
CA LEU A 71 5.95 5.32 -6.08
C LEU A 71 6.36 4.90 -4.67
N HIS A 72 5.54 5.25 -3.70
CA HIS A 72 5.74 4.86 -2.31
C HIS A 72 4.55 4.03 -1.84
N GLY A 73 4.79 3.03 -1.01
CA GLY A 73 3.74 2.11 -0.64
C GLY A 73 4.19 1.00 0.29
N TYR A 74 3.31 0.03 0.50
CA TYR A 74 3.56 -1.10 1.37
C TYR A 74 3.75 -2.36 0.53
N LEU A 75 4.75 -3.17 0.89
CA LEU A 75 4.86 -4.54 0.39
C LEU A 75 4.11 -5.48 1.34
N LEU A 76 3.26 -6.35 0.82
CA LEU A 76 2.60 -7.36 1.65
C LEU A 76 3.52 -8.52 1.96
N GLN A 77 3.33 -9.14 3.13
CA GLN A 77 4.00 -10.38 3.48
C GLN A 77 3.62 -11.49 2.50
N ALA A 78 2.31 -11.62 2.23
CA ALA A 78 1.70 -12.64 1.40
C ALA A 78 0.62 -12.02 0.47
N PRO A 79 0.62 -12.24 -0.86
CA PRO A 79 -0.38 -11.68 -1.77
C PRO A 79 -1.79 -12.25 -1.56
N GLN A 80 -1.91 -13.44 -0.97
CA GLN A 80 -3.18 -14.15 -0.77
C GLN A 80 -4.12 -13.44 0.20
N VAL A 81 -3.60 -12.48 0.98
CA VAL A 81 -4.44 -11.64 1.84
C VAL A 81 -5.33 -10.67 1.05
N LEU A 82 -5.04 -10.45 -0.24
CA LEU A 82 -5.83 -9.62 -1.16
C LEU A 82 -6.39 -10.38 -2.34
N PHE A 83 -5.63 -11.33 -2.89
CA PHE A 83 -5.99 -12.01 -4.13
C PHE A 83 -6.36 -13.46 -3.85
N GLU A 84 -7.58 -13.86 -4.23
CA GLU A 84 -7.98 -15.27 -4.25
C GLU A 84 -7.12 -16.05 -5.23
N GLU A 85 -6.91 -15.51 -6.43
CA GLU A 85 -5.94 -15.98 -7.41
C GLU A 85 -4.89 -14.89 -7.66
N THR A 86 -3.61 -15.20 -7.46
CA THR A 86 -2.54 -14.20 -7.59
C THR A 86 -2.30 -13.86 -9.06
N PRO A 87 -2.44 -12.58 -9.46
CA PRO A 87 -2.20 -12.17 -10.84
C PRO A 87 -0.70 -12.24 -11.18
N PRO A 88 -0.34 -12.27 -12.47
CA PRO A 88 1.07 -12.23 -12.88
C PRO A 88 1.75 -10.93 -12.45
N ASN A 89 3.05 -11.01 -12.15
CA ASN A 89 3.86 -9.86 -11.75
C ASN A 89 3.85 -8.77 -12.83
N ASN A 90 3.76 -7.51 -12.40
CA ASN A 90 3.80 -6.37 -13.31
C ASN A 90 5.25 -6.14 -13.80
N PRO A 91 5.54 -6.30 -15.11
CA PRO A 91 6.90 -6.21 -15.63
C PRO A 91 7.49 -4.80 -15.61
N TYR A 92 6.67 -3.78 -15.37
CA TYR A 92 7.11 -2.38 -15.31
C TYR A 92 7.50 -1.91 -13.92
N LEU A 93 7.40 -2.77 -12.90
CA LEU A 93 7.74 -2.46 -11.51
C LEU A 93 9.10 -3.04 -11.13
N SER A 94 9.95 -2.21 -10.53
CA SER A 94 11.19 -2.60 -9.89
C SER A 94 11.27 -1.99 -8.49
N PHE A 95 11.93 -2.69 -7.58
CA PHE A 95 12.33 -2.14 -6.29
C PHE A 95 13.80 -1.78 -6.38
N GLU A 96 14.18 -0.59 -5.90
CA GLU A 96 15.58 -0.27 -5.66
C GLU A 96 16.11 -1.29 -4.64
N ARG A 97 17.22 -1.95 -4.96
CA ARG A 97 17.88 -2.93 -4.07
C ARG A 97 18.64 -2.23 -2.96
#